data_AF-A0A8T8DW89-F1
#
_entry.id   AF-A0A8T8DW89-F1
#
_cell.length_a   1.000
_cell.length_b   1.000
_cell.length_c   1.000
_cell.angle_alpha   90.00
_cell.angle_beta   90.00
_cell.angle_gamma   90.00
#
_symmetry.space_group_name_H-M   'P 1'
#
loop_
_entity.id
_entity.type
_entity.pdbx_description
1 polymer ?
#
loop_
_entity_poly.entity_id
_entity_poly.type
_entity_poly.pdbx_seq_one_letter_code
_entity_poly.pdbx_strand_id
1 'polypeptide(L)'
;MGSSSDTPIDGATDFEELAARLRTQSDNAPGSDTERVTIRSLEGVTSDAMAELLEAEESEGTAPGDLVFVLSRANAELLVEREFDIDDVDELEDALGRTVQVEDEMPDDTILLLDPDAVDAEEIRDPDAIACGIVGTDD
;
A
#
# COMPACT_ATOMS: atom_id res chain seq x y z
N MET A 1 21.38 5.02 -15.02
CA MET A 1 20.84 6.34 -15.38
C MET A 1 19.65 6.09 -16.27
N GLY A 2 18.47 6.26 -15.67
CA GLY A 2 17.15 5.77 -16.07
C GLY A 2 16.45 5.63 -14.73
N SER A 3 15.77 6.69 -14.33
CA SER A 3 15.16 6.87 -13.01
C SER A 3 14.24 5.69 -12.72
N SER A 4 14.45 4.97 -11.62
CA SER A 4 13.32 4.43 -10.87
C SER A 4 12.59 5.69 -10.40
N SER A 5 11.56 6.10 -11.14
CA SER A 5 10.78 7.27 -10.76
C SER A 5 9.82 6.78 -9.70
N ASP A 6 10.37 6.49 -8.51
CA ASP A 6 9.57 6.28 -7.32
C ASP A 6 8.89 7.61 -7.02
N THR A 7 7.74 7.81 -7.66
CA THR A 7 7.03 9.06 -7.72
C THR A 7 5.85 8.87 -6.80
N PRO A 8 5.72 9.70 -5.75
CA PRO A 8 4.59 9.56 -4.84
C PRO A 8 3.28 9.70 -5.63
N ILE A 9 2.25 9.03 -5.13
CA ILE A 9 0.89 9.14 -5.67
C ILE A 9 0.47 10.62 -5.59
N ASP A 10 -0.29 11.08 -6.59
CA ASP A 10 -0.77 12.45 -6.62
C ASP A 10 -1.54 12.78 -5.33
N GLY A 11 -1.06 13.75 -4.56
CA GLY A 11 -1.65 14.13 -3.27
C GLY A 11 -3.02 14.83 -3.39
N ALA A 12 -3.57 15.00 -4.59
CA ALA A 12 -4.98 15.33 -4.78
C ALA A 12 -5.88 14.09 -4.78
N THR A 13 -5.31 12.89 -4.69
CA THR A 13 -6.02 11.62 -4.56
C THR A 13 -6.70 11.52 -3.20
N ASP A 14 -7.99 11.23 -3.20
CA ASP A 14 -8.74 10.97 -1.98
C ASP A 14 -8.49 9.51 -1.54
N PHE A 15 -7.48 9.32 -0.70
CA PHE A 15 -7.08 7.99 -0.25
C PHE A 15 -8.13 7.31 0.63
N GLU A 16 -8.94 8.08 1.37
CA GLU A 16 -10.08 7.57 2.13
C GLU A 16 -11.09 6.90 1.19
N GLU A 17 -11.49 7.61 0.12
CA GLU A 17 -12.42 7.09 -0.88
C GLU A 17 -11.80 5.94 -1.69
N LEU A 18 -10.52 6.03 -2.06
CA LEU A 18 -9.80 4.96 -2.74
C LEU A 18 -9.78 3.68 -1.90
N ALA A 19 -9.37 3.76 -0.63
CA ALA A 19 -9.36 2.62 0.28
C ALA A 19 -10.76 2.01 0.46
N ALA A 20 -11.79 2.85 0.61
CA ALA A 20 -13.18 2.39 0.70
C ALA A 20 -13.64 1.68 -0.60
N ARG A 21 -13.21 2.18 -1.76
CA ARG A 21 -13.52 1.60 -3.07
C ARG A 21 -12.82 0.26 -3.27
N LEU A 22 -11.54 0.17 -2.95
CA LEU A 22 -10.75 -1.07 -3.01
C LEU A 22 -11.36 -2.16 -2.12
N ARG A 23 -11.74 -1.81 -0.89
CA ARG A 23 -12.47 -2.70 0.02
C ARG A 23 -13.80 -3.16 -0.57
N THR A 24 -14.58 -2.24 -1.14
CA THR A 24 -15.88 -2.56 -1.74
C THR A 24 -15.75 -3.47 -2.96
N GLN A 25 -14.75 -3.26 -3.82
CA GLN A 25 -14.48 -4.10 -4.97
C GLN A 25 -14.05 -5.51 -4.57
N SER A 26 -13.28 -5.65 -3.49
CA SER A 26 -12.91 -6.96 -2.96
C SER A 26 -14.06 -7.70 -2.28
N ASP A 27 -14.93 -7.01 -1.53
CA ASP A 27 -16.03 -7.63 -0.78
C ASP A 27 -17.15 -8.17 -1.70
N ASN A 28 -17.36 -7.56 -2.88
CA ASN A 28 -18.53 -7.83 -3.72
C ASN A 28 -18.43 -8.98 -4.73
N ALA A 29 -17.39 -9.82 -4.75
CA ALA A 29 -17.18 -10.75 -5.87
C ALA A 29 -17.24 -12.26 -5.56
N PRO A 30 -18.39 -12.85 -5.18
CA PRO A 30 -18.64 -14.26 -5.47
C PRO A 30 -18.92 -14.44 -6.97
N GLY A 31 -17.86 -14.57 -7.78
CA GLY A 31 -17.92 -15.21 -9.10
C GLY A 31 -18.28 -14.35 -10.31
N SER A 32 -17.65 -13.20 -10.52
CA SER A 32 -17.69 -12.52 -11.83
C SER A 32 -16.34 -11.94 -12.21
N ASP A 33 -16.07 -12.02 -13.51
CA ASP A 33 -14.86 -11.78 -14.33
C ASP A 33 -14.23 -10.37 -14.21
N THR A 34 -14.27 -9.78 -13.02
CA THR A 34 -13.76 -8.42 -12.75
C THR A 34 -12.35 -8.55 -12.20
N GLU A 35 -11.40 -7.87 -12.84
CA GLU A 35 -10.03 -7.70 -12.35
C GLU A 35 -10.05 -7.28 -10.87
N ARG A 36 -9.21 -7.92 -10.04
CA ARG A 36 -9.30 -7.87 -8.57
C ARG A 36 -8.08 -7.19 -8.00
N VAL A 37 -8.33 -6.41 -6.96
CA VAL A 37 -7.32 -5.89 -6.04
C VAL A 37 -6.84 -7.04 -5.14
N THR A 38 -5.54 -7.14 -4.92
CA THR A 38 -4.98 -8.12 -3.99
C THR A 38 -5.25 -7.66 -2.55
N ILE A 39 -6.13 -8.36 -1.81
CA ILE A 39 -6.33 -8.09 -0.38
C ILE A 39 -5.63 -9.15 0.47
N ARG A 40 -4.77 -8.68 1.38
CA ARG A 40 -4.06 -9.50 2.36
C ARG A 40 -4.37 -9.02 3.76
N SER A 41 -4.64 -9.95 4.67
CA SER A 41 -4.71 -9.64 6.10
C SER A 41 -3.29 -9.66 6.67
N LEU A 42 -2.89 -8.57 7.31
CA LEU A 42 -1.62 -8.42 7.99
C LEU A 42 -1.84 -8.62 9.50
N GLU A 43 -0.91 -9.35 10.13
CA GLU A 43 -0.93 -9.59 11.59
C GLU A 43 -0.64 -8.30 12.39
N GLY A 44 -0.02 -7.32 11.75
CA GLY A 44 0.27 -6.01 12.32
C GLY A 44 0.96 -5.10 11.31
N VAL A 45 1.24 -3.87 11.73
CA VAL A 45 2.08 -2.93 10.98
C VAL A 45 3.55 -3.23 11.34
N THR A 46 4.27 -3.90 10.45
CA THR A 46 5.72 -4.19 10.54
C THR A 46 6.40 -4.13 9.19
N SER A 47 7.71 -3.87 9.16
CA SER A 47 8.50 -4.00 7.94
C SER A 47 8.41 -5.40 7.34
N ASP A 48 8.45 -6.45 8.16
CA ASP A 48 8.34 -7.85 7.71
C ASP A 48 7.01 -8.10 6.97
N ALA A 49 5.88 -7.61 7.51
CA ALA A 49 4.57 -7.76 6.89
C ALA A 49 4.44 -6.95 5.60
N MET A 50 5.08 -5.77 5.52
CA MET A 50 5.14 -4.96 4.30
C MET A 50 6.05 -5.59 3.25
N ALA A 51 7.18 -6.17 3.65
CA ALA A 51 8.06 -6.92 2.76
C ALA A 51 7.34 -8.15 2.20
N GLU A 52 6.60 -8.90 3.02
CA GLU A 52 5.78 -10.03 2.55
C GLU A 52 4.69 -9.58 1.57
N LEU A 53 4.07 -8.41 1.80
CA LEU A 53 3.08 -7.82 0.88
C LEU A 53 3.73 -7.44 -0.46
N LEU A 54 4.90 -6.82 -0.42
CA LEU A 54 5.67 -6.44 -1.61
C LEU A 54 6.09 -7.67 -2.41
N GLU A 55 6.69 -8.67 -1.76
CA GLU A 55 7.13 -9.91 -2.41
C GLU A 55 5.96 -10.65 -3.07
N ALA A 56 4.78 -10.59 -2.45
CA ALA A 56 3.56 -11.15 -3.05
C ALA A 56 3.17 -10.42 -4.33
N GLU A 57 3.12 -9.09 -4.32
CA GLU A 57 2.78 -8.28 -5.50
C GLU A 57 3.80 -8.41 -6.63
N GLU A 58 5.09 -8.41 -6.29
CA GLU A 58 6.18 -8.65 -7.25
C GLU A 58 6.06 -10.05 -7.88
N SER A 59 5.56 -11.03 -7.13
CA SER A 59 5.29 -12.37 -7.65
C SER A 59 4.01 -12.45 -8.49
N GLU A 60 3.02 -11.58 -8.28
CA GLU A 60 1.72 -11.59 -8.96
C GLU A 60 1.77 -10.87 -10.33
N GLY A 61 2.80 -10.05 -10.57
CA GLY A 61 3.19 -9.64 -11.93
C GLY A 61 3.53 -8.16 -12.08
N THR A 62 3.46 -7.37 -11.01
CA THR A 62 3.82 -5.96 -11.04
C THR A 62 5.34 -5.80 -11.13
N ALA A 63 5.78 -4.85 -11.96
CA ALA A 63 7.20 -4.55 -12.05
C ALA A 63 7.68 -4.07 -10.67
N PRO A 64 8.78 -4.61 -10.15
CA PRO A 64 9.22 -4.36 -8.79
C PRO A 64 9.60 -2.89 -8.52
N GLY A 65 9.74 -2.05 -9.55
CA GLY A 65 10.42 -0.76 -9.43
C GLY A 65 9.56 0.48 -9.21
N ASP A 66 8.23 0.35 -9.28
CA ASP A 66 7.33 1.51 -9.41
C ASP A 66 6.19 1.49 -8.35
N LEU A 67 6.24 0.56 -7.40
CA LEU A 67 5.27 0.43 -6.32
C LEU A 67 5.55 1.39 -5.16
N VAL A 68 4.52 2.12 -4.74
CA VAL A 68 4.55 3.07 -3.62
C VAL A 68 3.71 2.52 -2.46
N PHE A 69 4.28 2.55 -1.26
CA PHE A 69 3.54 2.27 -0.02
C PHE A 69 2.79 3.52 0.43
N VAL A 70 1.48 3.40 0.64
CA VAL A 70 0.67 4.47 1.24
C VAL A 70 0.10 3.98 2.56
N LEU A 71 0.39 4.71 3.63
CA LEU A 71 -0.08 4.38 4.98
C LEU A 71 -0.50 5.62 5.75
N SER A 72 -1.33 5.40 6.77
CA SER A 72 -1.71 6.48 7.67
C SER A 72 -0.52 6.97 8.48
N ARG A 73 -0.59 8.22 8.93
CA ARG A 73 0.39 8.78 9.86
C ARG A 73 0.57 7.92 11.11
N ALA A 74 -0.53 7.40 11.66
CA ALA A 74 -0.47 6.54 12.84
C ALA A 74 0.29 5.24 12.55
N ASN A 75 0.13 4.66 11.36
CA ASN A 75 0.87 3.46 10.96
C ASN A 75 2.36 3.72 10.80
N ALA A 76 2.75 4.86 10.23
CA ALA A 76 4.15 5.25 10.09
C ALA A 76 4.79 5.45 11.47
N GLU A 77 4.10 6.17 12.37
CA GLU A 77 4.55 6.35 13.76
C GLU A 77 4.65 5.00 14.49
N LEU A 78 3.67 4.10 14.33
CA LEU A 78 3.70 2.77 14.93
C LEU A 78 4.88 1.92 14.43
N LEU A 79 5.22 1.99 13.15
CA LEU A 79 6.39 1.32 12.58
C LEU A 79 7.68 1.82 13.20
N VAL A 80 7.88 3.13 13.18
CA VAL A 80 9.07 3.80 13.75
C VAL A 80 9.20 3.51 15.25
N GLU A 81 8.10 3.56 16.01
CA GLU A 81 8.13 3.28 17.45
C GLU A 81 8.42 1.80 17.77
N ARG A 82 8.00 0.89 16.90
CA ARG A 82 8.09 -0.55 17.11
C ARG A 82 9.41 -1.12 16.59
N GLU A 83 9.98 -0.52 15.56
CA GLU A 83 11.14 -1.01 14.85
C GLU A 83 12.39 -0.23 15.28
N PHE A 84 13.25 -0.87 16.08
CA PHE A 84 14.41 -0.23 16.70
C PHE A 84 15.48 0.27 15.72
N ASP A 85 15.41 -0.13 14.46
CA ASP A 85 16.35 0.25 13.38
C ASP A 85 15.76 1.33 12.44
N ILE A 86 14.56 1.86 12.73
CA ILE A 86 13.90 2.90 11.92
C ILE A 86 13.58 4.09 12.82
N ASP A 87 14.28 5.23 12.66
CA ASP A 87 13.99 6.46 13.41
C ASP A 87 13.00 7.39 12.67
N ASP A 88 12.88 7.30 11.34
CA ASP A 88 12.02 8.15 10.50
C ASP A 88 11.52 7.43 9.22
N VAL A 89 10.58 8.05 8.49
CA VAL A 89 10.02 7.51 7.24
C VAL A 89 11.09 7.29 6.17
N ASP A 90 12.07 8.18 6.03
CA ASP A 90 13.18 8.01 5.08
C ASP A 90 13.97 6.70 5.34
N GLU A 91 14.13 6.28 6.59
CA GLU A 91 14.80 5.01 6.93
C GLU A 91 13.89 3.81 6.65
N LEU A 92 12.57 3.97 6.81
CA LEU A 92 11.61 2.96 6.42
C LEU A 92 11.64 2.74 4.90
N GLU A 93 11.77 3.81 4.11
CA GLU A 93 11.94 3.73 2.66
C GLU A 93 13.22 2.98 2.29
N ASP A 94 14.33 3.21 3.01
CA ASP A 94 15.60 2.49 2.77
C ASP A 94 15.48 1.01 3.17
N ALA A 95 14.77 0.71 4.26
CA ALA A 95 14.54 -0.65 4.75
C ALA A 95 13.66 -1.47 3.79
N LEU A 96 12.58 -0.88 3.28
CA LEU A 96 11.69 -1.50 2.29
C LEU A 96 12.27 -1.43 0.86
N GLY A 97 13.18 -0.49 0.61
CA GLY A 97 13.69 -0.18 -0.72
C GLY A 97 12.62 0.37 -1.66
N ARG A 98 11.57 1.01 -1.13
CA ARG A 98 10.40 1.57 -1.85
C ARG A 98 9.96 2.87 -1.21
N THR A 99 9.37 3.79 -1.98
CA THR A 99 8.84 5.01 -1.39
C THR A 99 7.63 4.73 -0.51
N VAL A 100 7.62 5.48 0.58
CA VAL A 100 6.57 5.46 1.58
C VAL A 100 5.94 6.84 1.61
N GLN A 101 4.66 6.89 1.29
CA GLN A 101 3.81 8.05 1.36
C GLN A 101 2.92 7.97 2.60
N VAL A 102 2.97 9.02 3.41
CA VAL A 102 2.21 9.12 4.65
C VAL A 102 1.06 10.09 4.46
N GLU A 103 -0.16 9.59 4.56
CA GLU A 103 -1.38 10.36 4.33
C GLU A 103 -2.26 10.35 5.58
N ASP A 104 -2.63 11.52 6.11
CA ASP A 104 -3.48 11.62 7.30
C ASP A 104 -4.93 11.16 7.04
N GLU A 105 -5.36 11.11 5.78
CA GLU A 105 -6.70 10.68 5.35
C GLU A 105 -6.81 9.14 5.26
N MET A 106 -5.69 8.43 5.33
CA MET A 106 -5.66 6.97 5.26
C MET A 106 -6.18 6.32 6.55
N PRO A 107 -6.94 5.20 6.45
CA PRO A 107 -7.34 4.44 7.62
C PRO A 107 -6.14 3.77 8.29
N ASP A 108 -6.08 3.81 9.62
CA ASP A 108 -5.02 3.16 10.41
C ASP A 108 -5.04 1.63 10.29
N ASP A 109 -6.19 1.04 9.99
CA ASP A 109 -6.31 -0.41 9.76
C ASP A 109 -6.00 -0.83 8.30
N THR A 110 -5.52 0.09 7.47
CA THR A 110 -5.27 -0.15 6.04
C THR A 110 -3.89 0.33 5.61
N ILE A 111 -3.20 -0.49 4.82
CA ILE A 111 -1.95 -0.18 4.13
C ILE A 111 -2.20 -0.44 2.65
N LEU A 112 -1.83 0.51 1.79
CA LEU A 112 -1.92 0.34 0.34
C LEU A 112 -0.53 0.20 -0.25
N LEU A 113 -0.41 -0.65 -1.25
CA LEU A 113 0.76 -0.79 -2.08
C LEU A 113 0.28 -0.72 -3.52
N LEU A 114 0.61 0.35 -4.23
CA LEU A 114 0.15 0.53 -5.60
C LEU A 114 1.13 1.30 -6.45
N ASP A 115 1.01 1.10 -7.76
CA ASP A 115 1.71 1.89 -8.74
C ASP A 115 1.00 3.24 -8.97
N PRO A 116 1.72 4.38 -9.04
CA PRO A 116 1.12 5.69 -9.30
C PRO A 116 0.39 5.79 -10.65
N ASP A 117 0.77 5.01 -11.65
CA ASP A 117 0.07 4.92 -12.93
C ASP A 117 -1.14 3.98 -12.88
N ALA A 118 -1.28 3.15 -11.84
CA ALA A 118 -2.44 2.27 -11.63
C ALA A 118 -3.68 3.02 -11.10
N VAL A 119 -3.52 4.25 -10.64
CA VAL A 119 -4.61 5.12 -10.17
C VAL A 119 -4.54 6.50 -10.81
N ASP A 120 -5.71 7.08 -11.08
CA ASP A 120 -5.85 8.46 -11.56
C ASP A 120 -6.80 9.18 -10.61
N ALA A 121 -6.24 9.85 -9.60
CA ALA A 121 -6.96 10.29 -8.41
C ALA A 121 -7.69 9.12 -7.73
N GLU A 122 -9.02 9.13 -7.67
CA GLU A 122 -9.86 8.08 -7.08
C GLU A 122 -10.18 6.91 -8.06
N GLU A 123 -9.80 7.04 -9.34
CA GLU A 123 -10.13 6.05 -10.37
C GLU A 123 -9.05 4.97 -10.48
N ILE A 124 -9.44 3.72 -10.24
CA ILE A 124 -8.58 2.54 -10.41
C ILE A 124 -8.45 2.24 -11.90
N ARG A 125 -7.24 2.38 -12.45
CA ARG A 125 -6.90 2.04 -13.84
C ARG A 125 -6.49 0.58 -13.97
N ASP A 126 -5.62 0.11 -13.10
CA ASP A 126 -5.08 -1.25 -13.12
C ASP A 126 -5.15 -1.87 -11.71
N PRO A 127 -6.23 -2.60 -11.37
CA PRO A 127 -6.40 -3.19 -10.05
C PRO A 127 -5.40 -4.31 -9.73
N ASP A 128 -4.84 -4.98 -10.74
CA ASP A 128 -3.79 -6.00 -10.58
C ASP A 128 -2.44 -5.39 -10.13
N ALA A 129 -2.27 -4.07 -10.24
CA ALA A 129 -1.11 -3.34 -9.73
C ALA A 129 -1.40 -2.64 -8.40
N ILE A 130 -2.43 -3.11 -7.68
CA ILE A 130 -2.86 -2.58 -6.38
C ILE A 130 -3.03 -3.74 -5.38
N ALA A 131 -2.26 -3.66 -4.31
CA ALA A 131 -2.45 -4.43 -3.09
C ALA A 131 -2.99 -3.58 -1.94
N CYS A 132 -3.85 -4.22 -1.16
CA CYS A 132 -4.43 -3.69 0.06
C CYS A 132 -4.11 -4.64 1.22
N GLY A 133 -3.25 -4.19 2.12
CA GLY A 133 -2.98 -4.83 3.41
C GLY A 133 -3.98 -4.35 4.45
N ILE A 134 -4.85 -5.24 4.94
CA ILE A 134 -5.74 -4.94 6.06
C ILE A 134 -5.10 -5.40 7.35
N VAL A 135 -4.81 -4.46 8.24
CA VAL A 135 -4.23 -4.75 9.54
C VAL A 135 -5.36 -5.19 10.46
N GLY A 136 -5.34 -6.46 10.87
CA GLY A 136 -6.30 -6.95 11.84
C GLY A 136 -6.04 -6.28 13.19
N THR A 137 -7.01 -5.54 13.72
CA THR A 137 -6.98 -5.20 15.15
C THR A 137 -7.17 -6.51 15.90
N ASP A 138 -6.08 -7.06 16.45
CA ASP A 138 -6.16 -8.14 17.44
C ASP A 138 -7.05 -7.64 18.59
N ASP A 139 -8.17 -8.34 18.83
CA ASP A 139 -9.13 -8.07 19.93
C ASP A 139 -8.60 -8.64 21.26
#